data_AF-I2F214-F1
#
_entry.id   AF-I2F214-F1
#
_cell.length_a   1.000
_cell.length_b   1.000
_cell.length_c   1.000
_cell.angle_alpha   90.00
_cell.angle_beta   90.00
_cell.angle_gamma   90.00
#
_symmetry.space_group_name_H-M   'P 1'
#
loop_
_entity.id
_entity.type
_entity.pdbx_description
1 polymer ?
#
loop_
_entity_poly.entity_id
_entity_poly.type
_entity_poly.pdbx_seq_one_letter_code
_entity_poly.pdbx_strand_id
1 'polypeptide(L)'
;MSKIAFGRWLAILAVLTFLSANCVGAIEIDFFGVATCQECFEAEMMIESLKYEVEDEVVLNKFMLSEAENQELKLKYAKVYGVSESELDLYPMIFIGKDAFTPLNTTPDSVLESMINYSQEERETKLREIEALGDDVTHRLNDRYEQFSLFVVLGAGLIDGINPCAFVVLIFLVSYLYYVGRGRNEILIAGIFFAVGIFAAYLAMGTGLLGAVGYVESISKVFQLIFYPAMAIFTGLLAVLSVVDFYRMRYRNKKAILELTPGLKKKTHEIIRKNARAKTIWIASLVTGILVSFVEFMCTGQVYLPTIVYIINSSGVTGRALGFLVAYNLGFTVPIIAITLIAYFSSSTKRIQEFMTSTQAAAKIKLLMGALFTVFFVIMLNITLKTFSLI
;
A
#
# COMPACT_ATOMS: atom_id res chain seq x y z
N MET A 1 -17.69 36.66 -77.13
CA MET A 1 -16.41 36.74 -76.40
C MET A 1 -16.53 37.76 -75.28
N SER A 2 -17.42 37.48 -74.33
CA SER A 2 -17.96 38.42 -73.36
C SER A 2 -18.52 37.60 -72.19
N LYS A 3 -18.33 38.10 -70.96
CA LYS A 3 -18.99 37.71 -69.69
C LYS A 3 -18.57 36.46 -68.90
N ILE A 4 -17.62 35.63 -69.32
CA ILE A 4 -17.29 34.40 -68.53
C ILE A 4 -16.02 34.55 -67.65
N ALA A 5 -15.15 35.52 -67.94
CA ALA A 5 -13.86 35.64 -67.24
C ALA A 5 -13.89 36.43 -65.91
N PHE A 6 -14.92 37.25 -65.67
CA PHE A 6 -14.97 38.13 -64.48
C PHE A 6 -15.57 37.44 -63.23
N GLY A 7 -16.41 36.41 -63.42
CA GLY A 7 -17.04 35.68 -62.32
C GLY A 7 -16.13 34.68 -61.59
N ARG A 8 -15.03 34.25 -62.22
CA ARG A 8 -14.09 33.28 -61.61
C ARG A 8 -13.08 33.91 -60.65
N TRP A 9 -12.80 35.21 -60.78
CA TRP A 9 -11.88 35.90 -59.86
C TRP A 9 -12.54 36.28 -58.53
N LEU A 10 -13.84 36.60 -58.52
CA LEU A 10 -14.60 36.87 -57.29
C LEU A 10 -14.86 35.61 -56.46
N ALA A 11 -14.98 34.44 -57.09
CA ALA A 11 -15.13 33.16 -56.38
C ALA A 11 -13.80 32.68 -55.75
N ILE A 12 -12.65 33.02 -56.32
CA ILE A 12 -11.34 32.63 -55.78
C ILE A 12 -10.92 33.52 -54.61
N LEU A 13 -11.32 34.81 -54.60
CA LEU A 13 -11.10 35.68 -53.45
C LEU A 13 -12.05 35.38 -52.28
N ALA A 14 -13.28 34.92 -52.53
CA ALA A 14 -14.23 34.56 -51.47
C ALA A 14 -13.91 33.21 -50.77
N VAL A 15 -13.14 32.33 -51.41
CA VAL A 15 -12.69 31.05 -50.82
C VAL A 15 -11.38 31.20 -50.03
N LEU A 16 -10.68 32.32 -50.18
CA LEU A 16 -9.43 32.61 -49.45
C LEU A 16 -9.62 33.48 -48.19
N THR A 17 -10.84 33.87 -47.84
CA THR A 17 -11.12 34.73 -46.66
C THR A 17 -12.03 34.13 -45.59
N PHE A 18 -12.33 32.82 -45.63
CA PHE A 18 -13.07 32.15 -44.54
C PHE A 18 -12.53 30.75 -44.26
N LEU A 19 -11.25 30.69 -43.91
CA LEU A 19 -10.68 29.63 -43.09
C LEU A 19 -9.75 30.28 -42.06
N SER A 20 -10.25 31.33 -41.39
CA SER A 20 -9.96 31.47 -39.97
C SER A 20 -10.63 30.27 -39.30
N ALA A 21 -9.93 29.14 -39.27
CA ALA A 21 -10.19 28.14 -38.26
C ALA A 21 -10.08 28.93 -36.94
N ASN A 22 -11.21 29.18 -36.30
CA ASN A 22 -11.21 29.36 -34.86
C ASN A 22 -10.65 28.04 -34.33
N CYS A 23 -9.33 28.00 -34.13
CA CYS A 23 -8.76 27.15 -33.10
C CYS A 23 -9.39 27.70 -31.82
N VAL A 24 -10.52 27.10 -31.42
CA VAL A 24 -10.90 27.11 -30.02
C VAL A 24 -9.71 26.43 -29.35
N GLY A 25 -8.92 27.19 -28.59
CA GLY A 25 -7.80 26.62 -27.88
C GLY A 25 -8.39 25.59 -26.93
N ALA A 26 -7.98 24.34 -27.04
CA ALA A 26 -8.34 23.34 -26.03
C ALA A 26 -7.27 23.39 -24.93
N ILE A 27 -7.71 23.60 -23.69
CA ILE A 27 -6.84 23.50 -22.51
C ILE A 27 -6.70 22.01 -22.21
N GLU A 28 -5.54 21.46 -22.58
CA GLU A 28 -5.21 20.06 -22.29
C GLU A 28 -4.55 19.94 -20.91
N ILE A 29 -5.14 19.09 -20.07
CA ILE A 29 -4.68 18.79 -18.72
C ILE A 29 -4.27 17.32 -18.69
N ASP A 30 -3.00 17.07 -18.42
CA ASP A 30 -2.47 15.71 -18.26
C ASP A 30 -2.45 15.35 -16.76
N PHE A 31 -3.29 14.39 -16.39
CA PHE A 31 -3.55 13.98 -15.01
C PHE A 31 -3.02 12.58 -14.74
N PHE A 32 -2.10 12.45 -13.79
CA PHE A 32 -1.57 11.17 -13.32
C PHE A 32 -2.13 10.87 -11.94
N GLY A 33 -2.87 9.78 -11.83
CA GLY A 33 -3.59 9.45 -10.61
C GLY A 33 -3.79 7.96 -10.38
N VAL A 34 -4.46 7.67 -9.27
CA VAL A 34 -4.79 6.32 -8.83
C VAL A 34 -6.27 6.26 -8.51
N ALA A 35 -6.96 5.19 -8.95
CA ALA A 35 -8.40 5.04 -8.73
C ALA A 35 -8.85 5.00 -7.26
N THR A 36 -7.95 4.68 -6.32
CA THR A 36 -8.25 4.54 -4.88
C THR A 36 -7.84 5.74 -4.03
N CYS A 37 -7.38 6.81 -4.66
CA CYS A 37 -6.80 7.99 -4.02
C CYS A 37 -7.86 9.08 -3.82
N GLN A 38 -8.04 9.51 -2.56
CA GLN A 38 -9.01 10.54 -2.21
C GLN A 38 -8.60 11.90 -2.76
N GLU A 39 -7.33 12.28 -2.61
CA GLU A 39 -6.81 13.54 -3.18
C GLU A 39 -7.00 13.58 -4.70
N CYS A 40 -6.93 12.43 -5.37
CA CYS A 40 -7.12 12.30 -6.80
C CYS A 40 -8.58 12.57 -7.19
N PHE A 41 -9.54 12.04 -6.43
CA PHE A 41 -10.95 12.33 -6.65
C PHE A 41 -11.31 13.80 -6.37
N GLU A 42 -10.76 14.38 -5.30
CA GLU A 42 -10.95 15.80 -4.97
C GLU A 42 -10.41 16.72 -6.07
N ALA A 43 -9.21 16.43 -6.58
CA ALA A 43 -8.61 17.17 -7.67
C ALA A 43 -9.41 17.07 -8.98
N GLU A 44 -9.93 15.88 -9.30
CA GLU A 44 -10.79 15.71 -10.48
C GLU A 44 -12.07 16.54 -10.37
N MET A 45 -12.74 16.54 -9.21
CA MET A 45 -13.94 17.36 -8.99
C MET A 45 -13.61 18.86 -9.06
N MET A 46 -12.47 19.27 -8.51
CA MET A 46 -11.99 20.64 -8.61
C MET A 46 -11.78 21.05 -10.07
N ILE A 47 -11.04 20.28 -10.86
CA ILE A 47 -10.84 20.55 -12.28
C ILE A 47 -12.19 20.64 -13.01
N GLU A 48 -13.11 19.70 -12.76
CA GLU A 48 -14.44 19.68 -13.38
C GLU A 48 -15.26 20.94 -13.05
N SER A 49 -15.13 21.46 -11.82
CA SER A 49 -15.78 22.72 -11.43
C SER A 49 -15.17 23.94 -12.12
N LEU A 50 -13.83 23.98 -12.26
CA LEU A 50 -13.11 25.09 -12.90
C LEU A 50 -13.34 25.16 -14.42
N LYS A 51 -13.76 24.06 -15.06
CA LYS A 51 -14.14 24.06 -16.49
C LYS A 51 -15.21 25.10 -16.84
N TYR A 52 -16.07 25.46 -15.87
CA TYR A 52 -17.13 26.45 -16.08
C TYR A 52 -16.64 27.89 -15.91
N GLU A 53 -15.41 28.10 -15.45
CA GLU A 53 -14.82 29.43 -15.22
C GLU A 53 -13.90 29.88 -16.37
N VAL A 54 -13.69 29.02 -17.37
CA VAL A 54 -12.83 29.30 -18.52
C VAL A 54 -13.65 29.22 -19.82
N GLU A 55 -13.35 30.09 -20.79
CA GLU A 55 -14.09 30.16 -22.07
C GLU A 55 -13.71 29.03 -23.04
N ASP A 56 -12.48 28.53 -22.92
CA ASP A 56 -11.89 27.49 -23.76
C ASP A 56 -12.34 26.07 -23.34
N GLU A 57 -12.34 25.14 -24.30
CA GLU A 57 -12.70 23.74 -24.03
C GLU A 57 -11.60 23.06 -23.20
N VAL A 58 -11.96 22.42 -22.08
CA VAL A 58 -11.00 21.74 -21.19
C VAL A 58 -11.02 20.24 -21.41
N VAL A 59 -9.90 19.69 -21.88
CA VAL A 59 -9.69 18.27 -22.12
C VAL A 59 -8.84 17.68 -21.00
N LEU A 60 -9.38 16.71 -20.26
CA LEU A 60 -8.69 16.03 -19.16
C LEU A 60 -8.20 14.65 -19.61
N ASN A 61 -6.90 14.52 -19.86
CA ASN A 61 -6.24 13.26 -20.18
C ASN A 61 -5.86 12.53 -18.88
N LYS A 62 -6.49 11.39 -18.59
CA LYS A 62 -6.24 10.62 -17.36
C LYS A 62 -5.30 9.45 -17.62
N PHE A 63 -4.15 9.47 -16.97
CA PHE A 63 -3.15 8.40 -16.97
C PHE A 63 -3.18 7.68 -15.62
N MET A 64 -3.77 6.48 -15.61
CA MET A 64 -3.88 5.67 -14.38
C MET A 64 -2.56 4.96 -14.10
N LEU A 65 -2.00 5.20 -12.91
CA LEU A 65 -0.71 4.62 -12.49
C LEU A 65 -0.79 3.12 -12.16
N SER A 66 -1.96 2.50 -12.27
CA SER A 66 -2.09 1.04 -12.28
C SER A 66 -1.42 0.40 -13.50
N GLU A 67 -1.26 1.16 -14.59
CA GLU A 67 -0.60 0.75 -15.83
C GLU A 67 0.88 1.13 -15.80
N ALA A 68 1.75 0.18 -16.13
CA ALA A 68 3.21 0.36 -16.04
C ALA A 68 3.75 1.44 -17.00
N GLU A 69 3.15 1.57 -18.19
CA GLU A 69 3.53 2.58 -19.18
C GLU A 69 3.30 4.00 -18.66
N ASN A 70 2.19 4.21 -17.95
CA ASN A 70 1.85 5.50 -17.36
C ASN A 70 2.79 5.89 -16.21
N GLN A 71 3.39 4.92 -15.52
CA GLN A 71 4.37 5.19 -14.47
C GLN A 71 5.70 5.69 -15.03
N GLU A 72 6.16 5.06 -16.11
CA GLU A 72 7.36 5.54 -16.81
C GLU A 72 7.11 6.94 -17.37
N LEU A 73 5.96 7.15 -18.00
CA LEU A 73 5.56 8.45 -18.52
C LEU A 73 5.52 9.51 -17.41
N LYS A 74 4.93 9.21 -16.25
CA LYS A 74 4.92 10.08 -15.06
C LYS A 74 6.32 10.54 -14.67
N LEU A 75 7.30 9.62 -14.65
CA LEU A 75 8.69 9.97 -14.32
C LEU A 75 9.32 10.91 -15.35
N LYS A 76 9.00 10.75 -16.64
CA LYS A 76 9.44 11.67 -17.70
C LYS A 76 8.84 13.07 -17.51
N TYR A 77 7.53 13.15 -17.25
CA TYR A 77 6.85 14.42 -16.93
C TYR A 77 7.47 15.09 -15.70
N ALA A 78 7.57 14.37 -14.58
CA ALA A 78 8.14 14.90 -13.34
C ALA A 78 9.55 15.48 -13.53
N LYS A 79 10.39 14.82 -14.35
CA LYS A 79 11.73 15.33 -14.70
C LYS A 79 11.67 16.63 -15.50
N VAL A 80 10.88 16.67 -16.57
CA VAL A 80 10.80 17.81 -17.50
C VAL A 80 10.19 19.05 -16.85
N TYR A 81 9.25 18.84 -15.94
CA TYR A 81 8.61 19.90 -15.16
C TYR A 81 9.36 20.24 -13.86
N GLY A 82 10.46 19.54 -13.55
CA GLY A 82 11.30 19.85 -12.40
C GLY A 82 10.67 19.54 -11.03
N VAL A 83 9.76 18.58 -10.97
CA VAL A 83 9.16 18.09 -9.73
C VAL A 83 10.25 17.47 -8.85
N SER A 84 10.23 17.79 -7.55
CA SER A 84 11.26 17.32 -6.62
C SER A 84 11.22 15.80 -6.44
N GLU A 85 12.38 15.17 -6.18
CA GLU A 85 12.45 13.71 -5.97
C GLU A 85 11.56 13.26 -4.79
N SER A 86 11.36 14.10 -3.77
CA SER A 86 10.51 13.83 -2.61
C SER A 86 9.00 13.83 -2.91
N GLU A 87 8.60 14.41 -4.04
CA GLU A 87 7.19 14.52 -4.44
C GLU A 87 6.76 13.48 -5.48
N LEU A 88 7.69 12.64 -5.95
CA LEU A 88 7.42 11.62 -6.97
C LEU A 88 6.40 10.55 -6.52
N ASP A 89 6.28 10.35 -5.21
CA ASP A 89 5.33 9.43 -4.56
C ASP A 89 3.99 10.09 -4.22
N LEU A 90 3.83 11.37 -4.52
CA LEU A 90 2.60 12.11 -4.24
C LEU A 90 1.72 12.15 -5.48
N TYR A 91 0.45 11.84 -5.29
CA TYR A 91 -0.56 11.79 -6.34
C TYR A 91 -1.83 12.51 -5.85
N PRO A 92 -2.59 13.16 -6.74
CA PRO A 92 -2.39 13.22 -8.18
C PRO A 92 -1.26 14.18 -8.58
N MET A 93 -0.68 13.95 -9.76
CA MET A 93 0.14 14.95 -10.46
C MET A 93 -0.63 15.50 -11.64
N ILE A 94 -0.70 16.82 -11.75
CA ILE A 94 -1.50 17.53 -12.75
C ILE A 94 -0.57 18.44 -13.53
N PHE A 95 -0.57 18.35 -14.85
CA PHE A 95 0.25 19.18 -15.72
C PHE A 95 -0.64 20.00 -16.65
N ILE A 96 -0.44 21.31 -16.65
CA ILE A 96 -1.23 22.28 -17.43
C ILE A 96 -0.25 23.23 -18.09
N GLY A 97 -0.13 23.18 -19.43
CA GLY A 97 0.83 24.01 -20.15
C GLY A 97 2.27 23.80 -19.66
N LYS A 98 2.86 24.84 -19.07
CA LYS A 98 4.20 24.82 -18.45
C LYS A 98 4.20 24.48 -16.96
N ASP A 99 3.05 24.44 -16.31
CA ASP A 99 2.93 24.29 -14.87
C ASP A 99 2.71 22.83 -14.46
N ALA A 100 3.17 22.49 -13.26
CA ALA A 100 2.99 21.19 -12.64
C ALA A 100 2.49 21.34 -11.20
N PHE A 101 1.48 20.55 -10.86
CA PHE A 101 0.86 20.53 -9.54
C PHE A 101 0.97 19.14 -8.92
N THR A 102 1.34 19.13 -7.64
CA THR A 102 1.39 18.00 -6.72
C THR A 102 0.41 18.27 -5.57
N PRO A 103 0.10 17.29 -4.72
CA PRO A 103 -0.77 17.52 -3.56
C PRO A 103 -0.29 18.60 -2.59
N LEU A 104 0.99 19.02 -2.66
CA LEU A 104 1.55 20.04 -1.79
C LEU A 104 1.31 21.48 -2.27
N ASN A 105 1.12 21.68 -3.58
CA ASN A 105 0.97 23.00 -4.20
C ASN A 105 -0.34 23.17 -5.00
N THR A 106 -1.15 22.11 -5.13
CA THR A 106 -2.45 22.17 -5.81
C THR A 106 -3.46 23.00 -5.01
N THR A 107 -3.92 24.13 -5.55
CA THR A 107 -5.06 24.90 -5.04
C THR A 107 -6.00 25.29 -6.19
N PRO A 108 -7.30 25.55 -5.94
CA PRO A 108 -8.23 25.96 -7.00
C PRO A 108 -7.76 27.20 -7.75
N ASP A 109 -7.29 28.22 -7.02
CA ASP A 109 -6.82 29.48 -7.61
C ASP A 109 -5.60 29.29 -8.51
N SER A 110 -4.61 28.48 -8.06
CA SER A 110 -3.40 28.23 -8.84
C SER A 110 -3.67 27.42 -10.11
N VAL A 111 -4.59 26.46 -10.03
CA VAL A 111 -5.00 25.65 -11.19
C VAL A 111 -5.77 26.52 -12.18
N LEU A 112 -6.71 27.35 -11.71
CA LEU A 112 -7.46 28.28 -12.53
C LEU A 112 -6.52 29.29 -13.23
N GLU A 113 -5.57 29.87 -12.50
CA GLU A 113 -4.58 30.79 -13.08
C GLU A 113 -3.77 30.13 -14.21
N SER A 114 -3.37 28.88 -14.03
CA SER A 114 -2.66 28.12 -15.07
C SER A 114 -3.56 27.80 -16.27
N MET A 115 -4.84 27.50 -16.05
CA MET A 115 -5.82 27.31 -17.13
C MET A 115 -6.04 28.60 -17.93
N ILE A 116 -6.14 29.75 -17.26
CA ILE A 116 -6.30 31.06 -17.91
C ILE A 116 -5.05 31.46 -18.70
N ASN A 117 -3.87 31.15 -18.17
CA ASN A 117 -2.58 31.45 -18.81
C ASN A 117 -2.07 30.30 -19.72
N TYR A 118 -2.94 29.37 -20.09
CA TYR A 118 -2.56 28.20 -20.87
C TYR A 118 -2.00 28.59 -22.24
N SER A 119 -0.91 27.93 -22.63
CA SER A 119 -0.29 28.06 -23.95
C SER A 119 -0.04 26.68 -24.55
N GLN A 120 -0.65 26.43 -25.71
CA GLN A 120 -0.45 25.20 -26.46
C GLN A 120 1.02 25.04 -26.92
N GLU A 121 1.69 26.14 -27.30
CA GLU A 121 3.10 26.12 -27.70
C GLU A 121 4.03 25.71 -26.55
N GLU A 122 3.75 26.18 -25.33
CA GLU A 122 4.51 25.80 -24.13
C GLU A 122 4.33 24.30 -23.83
N ARG A 123 3.10 23.79 -23.93
CA ARG A 123 2.82 22.36 -23.76
C ARG A 123 3.54 21.50 -24.79
N GLU A 124 3.44 21.84 -26.08
CA GLU A 124 4.11 21.10 -27.15
C GLU A 124 5.64 21.11 -27.01
N THR A 125 6.20 22.17 -26.43
CA THR A 125 7.63 22.22 -26.09
C THR A 125 7.97 21.23 -24.98
N LYS A 126 7.16 21.17 -23.92
CA LYS A 126 7.32 20.19 -22.84
C LYS A 126 7.17 18.74 -23.31
N LEU A 127 6.19 18.45 -24.17
CA LEU A 127 6.01 17.12 -24.75
C LEU A 127 7.22 16.68 -25.59
N ARG A 128 7.80 17.59 -26.40
CA ARG A 128 9.03 17.31 -27.14
C ARG A 128 10.22 17.04 -26.22
N GLU A 129 10.34 17.75 -25.11
CA GLU A 129 11.36 17.48 -24.08
C GLU A 129 11.15 16.09 -23.43
N ILE A 130 9.89 15.70 -23.20
CA ILE A 130 9.51 14.37 -22.66
C ILE A 130 9.87 13.25 -23.64
N GLU A 131 9.58 13.42 -24.93
CA GLU A 131 9.92 12.46 -25.98
C GLU A 131 11.43 12.37 -26.23
N ALA A 132 12.16 13.48 -26.06
CA ALA A 132 13.61 13.55 -26.22
C ALA A 132 14.38 12.92 -25.03
N LEU A 133 13.72 12.67 -23.90
CA LEU A 133 14.31 11.91 -22.79
C LEU A 133 14.52 10.46 -23.22
N GLY A 134 15.77 10.14 -23.56
CA GLY A 134 16.17 8.77 -23.89
C GLY A 134 16.03 7.80 -22.71
N ASP A 135 15.84 6.52 -23.04
CA ASP A 135 15.54 5.45 -22.08
C ASP A 135 16.59 5.30 -20.96
N ASP A 136 17.86 5.66 -21.19
CA ASP A 136 18.93 5.59 -20.16
C ASP A 136 18.69 6.54 -18.97
N VAL A 137 18.15 7.74 -19.21
CA VAL A 137 17.87 8.70 -18.12
C VAL A 137 16.69 8.22 -17.27
N THR A 138 15.68 7.66 -17.93
CA THR A 138 14.51 7.07 -17.30
C THR A 138 14.88 5.82 -16.50
N HIS A 139 15.74 4.95 -17.04
CA HIS A 139 16.25 3.77 -16.36
C HIS A 139 16.95 4.11 -15.05
N ARG A 140 17.85 5.10 -15.05
CA ARG A 140 18.57 5.50 -13.82
C ARG A 140 17.66 6.08 -12.74
N LEU A 141 16.61 6.81 -13.14
CA LEU A 141 15.63 7.33 -12.21
C LEU A 141 14.74 6.22 -11.65
N ASN A 142 14.28 5.33 -12.53
CA ASN A 142 13.47 4.18 -12.15
C ASN A 142 14.26 3.26 -11.20
N ASP A 143 15.53 2.96 -11.49
CA ASP A 143 16.38 2.11 -10.63
C ASP A 143 16.58 2.71 -9.24
N ARG A 144 16.82 4.03 -9.14
CA ARG A 144 16.94 4.72 -7.86
C ARG A 144 15.64 4.69 -7.08
N TYR A 145 14.53 4.98 -7.76
CA TYR A 145 13.20 4.96 -7.18
C TYR A 145 12.84 3.55 -6.67
N GLU A 146 13.09 2.52 -7.48
CA GLU A 146 12.88 1.11 -7.12
C GLU A 146 13.70 0.70 -5.90
N GLN A 147 14.96 1.13 -5.80
CA GLN A 147 15.78 0.87 -4.61
C GLN A 147 15.15 1.48 -3.36
N PHE A 148 14.71 2.74 -3.43
CA PHE A 148 14.07 3.40 -2.30
C PHE A 148 12.76 2.69 -1.91
N SER A 149 11.89 2.40 -2.88
CA SER A 149 10.66 1.65 -2.66
C SER A 149 10.93 0.26 -2.08
N LEU A 150 12.01 -0.42 -2.48
CA LEU A 150 12.37 -1.74 -1.95
C LEU A 150 12.70 -1.68 -0.46
N PHE A 151 13.48 -0.67 -0.02
CA PHE A 151 13.79 -0.49 1.40
C PHE A 151 12.54 -0.15 2.21
N VAL A 152 11.65 0.68 1.67
CA VAL A 152 10.37 1.01 2.31
C VAL A 152 9.50 -0.24 2.47
N VAL A 153 9.36 -1.05 1.41
CA VAL A 153 8.56 -2.28 1.42
C VAL A 153 9.15 -3.35 2.36
N LEU A 154 10.47 -3.54 2.36
CA LEU A 154 11.16 -4.42 3.31
C LEU A 154 10.97 -3.95 4.75
N GLY A 155 11.10 -2.64 4.98
CA GLY A 155 10.89 -2.01 6.29
C GLY A 155 9.46 -2.19 6.77
N ALA A 156 8.47 -1.97 5.91
CA ALA A 156 7.06 -2.19 6.20
C ALA A 156 6.79 -3.65 6.59
N GLY A 157 7.32 -4.62 5.82
CA GLY A 157 7.23 -6.03 6.14
C GLY A 157 7.87 -6.38 7.50
N LEU A 158 9.06 -5.84 7.80
CA LEU A 158 9.74 -6.07 9.08
C LEU A 158 8.97 -5.47 10.27
N ILE A 159 8.44 -4.25 10.12
CA ILE A 159 7.61 -3.60 11.13
C ILE A 159 6.36 -4.45 11.39
N ASP A 160 5.74 -4.96 10.33
CA ASP A 160 4.57 -5.82 10.44
C ASP A 160 4.90 -7.17 11.11
N GLY A 161 6.07 -7.75 10.83
CA GLY A 161 6.53 -9.00 11.45
C GLY A 161 6.87 -8.89 12.95
N ILE A 162 7.03 -7.67 13.49
CA ILE A 162 7.27 -7.41 14.92
C ILE A 162 5.99 -6.89 15.60
N ASN A 163 4.87 -6.88 14.89
CA ASN A 163 3.62 -6.35 15.42
C ASN A 163 3.09 -7.19 16.62
N PRO A 164 2.21 -6.63 17.47
CA PRO A 164 1.50 -7.28 18.56
C PRO A 164 0.91 -8.66 18.25
N CYS A 165 0.27 -8.83 17.09
CA CYS A 165 -0.37 -10.09 16.71
C CYS A 165 0.69 -11.13 16.30
N ALA A 166 1.70 -10.72 15.54
CA ALA A 166 2.90 -11.48 15.23
C ALA A 166 3.62 -11.89 16.52
N PHE A 167 3.66 -11.04 17.55
CA PHE A 167 4.27 -11.38 18.84
C PHE A 167 3.55 -12.54 19.55
N VAL A 168 2.21 -12.60 19.48
CA VAL A 168 1.45 -13.75 19.99
C VAL A 168 1.77 -15.02 19.19
N VAL A 169 1.92 -14.89 17.87
CA VAL A 169 2.37 -15.98 16.99
C VAL A 169 3.79 -16.43 17.35
N LEU A 170 4.70 -15.51 17.67
CA LEU A 170 6.05 -15.81 18.11
C LEU A 170 6.06 -16.54 19.46
N ILE A 171 5.24 -16.14 20.43
CA ILE A 171 5.06 -16.90 21.70
C ILE A 171 4.53 -18.31 21.41
N PHE A 172 3.54 -18.42 20.53
CA PHE A 172 2.97 -19.70 20.14
C PHE A 172 4.03 -20.59 19.47
N LEU A 173 4.81 -20.05 18.55
CA LEU A 173 5.93 -20.72 17.90
C LEU A 173 6.96 -21.19 18.92
N VAL A 174 7.40 -20.33 19.85
CA VAL A 174 8.34 -20.71 20.92
C VAL A 174 7.77 -21.85 21.78
N SER A 175 6.50 -21.79 22.14
CA SER A 175 5.82 -22.83 22.93
C SER A 175 5.72 -24.16 22.15
N TYR A 176 5.43 -24.07 20.85
CA TYR A 176 5.38 -25.20 19.93
C TYR A 176 6.76 -25.84 19.76
N LEU A 177 7.80 -25.05 19.49
CA LEU A 177 9.17 -25.51 19.33
C LEU A 177 9.71 -26.15 20.62
N TYR A 178 9.40 -25.59 21.79
CA TYR A 178 9.73 -26.19 23.08
C TYR A 178 9.09 -27.57 23.27
N TYR A 179 7.83 -27.72 22.84
CA TYR A 179 7.10 -28.98 22.97
C TYR A 179 7.56 -30.05 21.97
N VAL A 180 7.88 -29.63 20.75
CA VAL A 180 8.41 -30.50 19.69
C VAL A 180 9.85 -30.93 19.98
N GLY A 181 10.64 -30.09 20.66
CA GLY A 181 12.09 -30.20 20.84
C GLY A 181 12.60 -31.44 21.58
N ARG A 182 12.54 -32.62 20.92
CA ARG A 182 13.32 -33.79 21.31
C ARG A 182 14.74 -33.74 20.71
N GLY A 183 14.98 -32.93 19.67
CA GLY A 183 16.31 -32.61 19.14
C GLY A 183 16.41 -31.23 18.47
N ARG A 184 17.62 -30.63 18.44
CA ARG A 184 17.87 -29.30 17.83
C ARG A 184 17.44 -29.24 16.37
N ASN A 185 17.67 -30.31 15.60
CA ASN A 185 17.30 -30.37 14.20
C ASN A 185 15.78 -30.37 13.98
N GLU A 186 15.01 -30.96 14.89
CA GLU A 186 13.54 -30.94 14.81
C GLU A 186 13.00 -29.53 15.05
N ILE A 187 13.61 -28.75 15.95
CA ILE A 187 13.28 -27.34 16.18
C ILE A 187 13.52 -26.52 14.91
N LEU A 188 14.67 -26.70 14.27
CA LEU A 188 15.01 -25.97 13.04
C LEU A 188 14.06 -26.32 11.90
N ILE A 189 13.79 -27.60 11.68
CA ILE A 189 12.84 -28.07 10.66
C ILE A 189 11.45 -27.49 10.95
N ALA A 190 10.98 -27.61 12.18
CA ALA A 190 9.66 -27.10 12.55
C ALA A 190 9.53 -25.58 12.33
N GLY A 191 10.52 -24.80 12.78
CA GLY A 191 10.48 -23.34 12.64
C GLY A 191 10.61 -22.88 11.18
N ILE A 192 11.48 -23.51 10.37
CA ILE A 192 11.61 -23.17 8.94
C ILE A 192 10.32 -23.50 8.20
N PHE A 193 9.74 -24.70 8.37
CA PHE A 193 8.52 -25.06 7.66
C PHE A 193 7.31 -24.23 8.12
N PHE A 194 7.28 -23.82 9.39
CA PHE A 194 6.31 -22.85 9.89
C PHE A 194 6.45 -21.49 9.19
N ALA A 195 7.67 -20.96 9.10
CA ALA A 195 7.98 -19.72 8.39
C ALA A 195 7.63 -19.80 6.90
N VAL A 196 7.95 -20.92 6.23
CA VAL A 196 7.58 -21.18 4.83
C VAL A 196 6.06 -21.21 4.66
N GLY A 197 5.33 -21.84 5.58
CA GLY A 197 3.86 -21.85 5.56
C GLY A 197 3.28 -20.45 5.65
N ILE A 198 3.85 -19.60 6.51
CA ILE A 198 3.45 -18.20 6.63
C ILE A 198 3.76 -17.43 5.35
N PHE A 199 5.01 -17.49 4.88
CA PHE A 199 5.45 -16.84 3.66
C PHE A 199 4.58 -17.22 2.46
N ALA A 200 4.29 -18.51 2.29
CA ALA A 200 3.46 -19.01 1.19
C ALA A 200 2.01 -18.53 1.29
N ALA A 201 1.43 -18.51 2.50
CA ALA A 201 0.06 -18.04 2.71
C ALA A 201 -0.07 -16.55 2.40
N TYR A 202 0.84 -15.71 2.92
CA TYR A 202 0.81 -14.28 2.62
C TYR A 202 1.11 -13.99 1.16
N LEU A 203 2.08 -14.66 0.55
CA LEU A 203 2.34 -14.52 -0.88
C LEU A 203 1.08 -14.88 -1.71
N ALA A 204 0.41 -15.99 -1.40
CA ALA A 204 -0.84 -16.36 -2.06
C ALA A 204 -1.95 -15.31 -1.87
N MET A 205 -2.16 -14.83 -0.64
CA MET A 205 -3.14 -13.76 -0.37
C MET A 205 -2.79 -12.47 -1.12
N GLY A 206 -1.52 -12.09 -1.13
CA GLY A 206 -1.03 -10.87 -1.79
C GLY A 206 -1.15 -10.93 -3.30
N THR A 207 -0.81 -12.07 -3.92
CA THR A 207 -1.02 -12.27 -5.36
C THR A 207 -2.51 -12.23 -5.74
N GLY A 208 -3.38 -12.80 -4.89
CA GLY A 208 -4.83 -12.69 -5.05
C GLY A 208 -5.31 -11.24 -4.96
N LEU A 209 -4.75 -10.46 -4.03
CA LEU A 209 -5.05 -9.04 -3.87
C LEU A 209 -4.57 -8.20 -5.07
N LEU A 210 -3.33 -8.40 -5.54
CA LEU A 210 -2.80 -7.74 -6.73
C LEU A 210 -3.69 -7.98 -7.96
N GLY A 211 -4.14 -9.22 -8.15
CA GLY A 211 -5.05 -9.58 -9.23
C GLY A 211 -6.45 -9.00 -9.06
N ALA A 212 -6.97 -8.91 -7.83
CA ALA A 212 -8.31 -8.40 -7.56
C ALA A 212 -8.44 -6.89 -7.75
N VAL A 213 -7.40 -6.10 -7.43
CA VAL A 213 -7.46 -4.63 -7.51
C VAL A 213 -7.67 -4.14 -8.95
N GLY A 214 -7.15 -4.84 -9.96
CA GLY A 214 -7.34 -4.49 -11.38
C GLY A 214 -8.78 -4.62 -11.91
N TYR A 215 -9.67 -5.31 -11.19
CA TYR A 215 -11.07 -5.51 -11.60
C TYR A 215 -12.07 -4.60 -10.85
N VAL A 216 -11.57 -3.71 -9.98
CA VAL A 216 -12.30 -3.25 -8.79
C VAL A 216 -12.28 -1.72 -8.63
N GLU A 217 -12.57 -0.94 -9.67
CA GLU A 217 -12.86 0.49 -9.46
C GLU A 217 -14.13 0.68 -8.63
N SER A 218 -15.16 -0.13 -8.85
CA SER A 218 -16.46 0.03 -8.17
C SER A 218 -16.58 -0.74 -6.84
N ILE A 219 -15.85 -1.84 -6.66
CA ILE A 219 -15.81 -2.58 -5.38
C ILE A 219 -14.90 -1.89 -4.37
N SER A 220 -13.93 -1.07 -4.82
CA SER A 220 -13.02 -0.30 -3.96
C SER A 220 -13.78 0.58 -2.98
N LYS A 221 -14.73 1.40 -3.48
CA LYS A 221 -15.52 2.30 -2.63
C LYS A 221 -16.35 1.54 -1.60
N VAL A 222 -17.02 0.45 -1.99
CA VAL A 222 -17.83 -0.37 -1.06
C VAL A 222 -16.95 -1.08 -0.04
N PHE A 223 -15.80 -1.60 -0.46
CA PHE A 223 -14.82 -2.21 0.42
C PHE A 223 -14.30 -1.20 1.43
N GLN A 224 -13.87 -0.01 0.99
CA GLN A 224 -13.38 1.06 1.87
C GLN A 224 -14.46 1.54 2.86
N LEU A 225 -15.70 1.73 2.40
CA LEU A 225 -16.84 2.18 3.20
C LEU A 225 -17.21 1.21 4.33
N ILE A 226 -16.95 -0.09 4.15
CA ILE A 226 -17.28 -1.12 5.15
C ILE A 226 -16.04 -1.50 5.96
N PHE A 227 -14.90 -1.68 5.29
CA PHE A 227 -13.67 -2.20 5.87
C PHE A 227 -13.04 -1.21 6.84
N TYR A 228 -12.87 0.07 6.46
CA TYR A 228 -12.21 1.05 7.34
C TYR A 228 -12.97 1.30 8.65
N PRO A 229 -14.30 1.53 8.66
CA PRO A 229 -15.03 1.67 9.92
C PRO A 229 -15.07 0.35 10.72
N ALA A 230 -15.22 -0.81 10.07
CA ALA A 230 -15.18 -2.09 10.78
C ALA A 230 -13.82 -2.33 11.46
N MET A 231 -12.73 -1.99 10.76
CA MET A 231 -11.37 -2.09 11.27
C MET A 231 -11.06 -1.05 12.34
N ALA A 232 -11.58 0.17 12.23
CA ALA A 232 -11.48 1.17 13.29
C ALA A 232 -12.19 0.69 14.57
N ILE A 233 -13.41 0.14 14.46
CA ILE A 233 -14.12 -0.43 15.61
C ILE A 233 -13.33 -1.60 16.22
N PHE A 234 -12.82 -2.50 15.37
CA PHE A 234 -12.06 -3.67 15.81
C PHE A 234 -10.75 -3.29 16.52
N THR A 235 -9.96 -2.39 15.96
CA THR A 235 -8.71 -1.89 16.55
C THR A 235 -8.95 -1.08 17.82
N GLY A 236 -10.01 -0.25 17.85
CA GLY A 236 -10.44 0.46 19.05
C GLY A 236 -10.80 -0.49 20.19
N LEU A 237 -11.55 -1.56 19.89
CA LEU A 237 -11.85 -2.62 20.86
C LEU A 237 -10.57 -3.31 21.38
N LEU A 238 -9.65 -3.68 20.48
CA LEU A 238 -8.38 -4.30 20.86
C LEU A 238 -7.49 -3.37 21.69
N ALA A 239 -7.47 -2.07 21.39
CA ALA A 239 -6.73 -1.07 22.15
C ALA A 239 -7.26 -0.99 23.59
N VAL A 240 -8.58 -0.84 23.75
CA VAL A 240 -9.24 -0.80 25.07
C VAL A 240 -8.98 -2.09 25.85
N LEU A 241 -9.17 -3.26 25.21
CA LEU A 241 -8.94 -4.55 25.86
C LEU A 241 -7.48 -4.75 26.26
N SER A 242 -6.52 -4.27 25.47
CA SER A 242 -5.09 -4.36 25.77
C SER A 242 -4.68 -3.48 26.95
N VAL A 243 -5.26 -2.27 27.06
CA VAL A 243 -5.06 -1.38 28.21
C VAL A 243 -5.69 -1.96 29.48
N VAL A 244 -6.90 -2.54 29.37
CA VAL A 244 -7.57 -3.24 30.48
C VAL A 244 -6.76 -4.46 30.94
N ASP A 245 -6.18 -5.21 30.01
CA ASP A 245 -5.28 -6.33 30.31
C ASP A 245 -4.02 -5.88 31.04
N PHE A 246 -3.38 -4.79 30.59
CA PHE A 246 -2.25 -4.19 31.28
C PHE A 246 -2.60 -3.85 32.74
N TYR A 247 -3.72 -3.17 32.95
CA TYR A 247 -4.15 -2.77 34.29
C TYR A 247 -4.47 -3.98 35.19
N ARG A 248 -5.14 -5.01 34.64
CA ARG A 248 -5.42 -6.27 35.37
C ARG A 248 -4.15 -7.02 35.76
N MET A 249 -3.18 -7.12 34.85
CA MET A 249 -1.96 -7.87 35.07
C MET A 249 -0.99 -7.12 35.99
N ARG A 250 -0.89 -5.79 35.86
CA ARG A 250 0.05 -4.96 36.63
C ARG A 250 -0.42 -4.67 38.05
N TYR A 251 -1.71 -4.38 38.23
CA TYR A 251 -2.25 -3.88 39.50
C TYR A 251 -3.18 -4.85 40.21
N ARG A 252 -3.85 -5.76 39.49
CA ARG A 252 -4.81 -6.71 40.10
C ARG A 252 -4.30 -8.14 40.23
N ASN A 253 -3.10 -8.46 39.72
CA ASN A 253 -2.59 -9.85 39.60
C ASN A 253 -3.62 -10.81 38.97
N LYS A 254 -4.48 -10.31 38.08
CA LYS A 254 -5.51 -11.09 37.38
C LYS A 254 -5.01 -11.44 35.98
N LYS A 255 -5.44 -12.61 35.48
CA LYS A 255 -5.13 -13.06 34.10
C LYS A 255 -5.72 -12.07 33.07
N ALA A 256 -5.05 -11.99 31.93
CA ALA A 256 -5.51 -11.21 30.79
C ALA A 256 -6.85 -11.75 30.27
N ILE A 257 -7.72 -10.87 29.81
CA ILE A 257 -8.97 -11.17 29.11
C ILE A 257 -8.66 -11.77 27.73
N LEU A 258 -7.65 -11.22 27.04
CA LEU A 258 -7.19 -11.72 25.73
C LEU A 258 -6.23 -12.92 25.85
N GLU A 259 -6.13 -13.57 27.02
CA GLU A 259 -5.41 -14.84 27.11
C GLU A 259 -6.30 -15.99 26.63
N LEU A 260 -5.75 -16.90 25.81
CA LEU A 260 -6.43 -18.13 25.43
C LEU A 260 -6.94 -18.86 26.69
N THR A 261 -8.24 -19.13 26.72
CA THR A 261 -8.94 -19.87 27.79
C THR A 261 -8.21 -21.18 28.10
N PRO A 262 -8.11 -21.61 29.37
CA PRO A 262 -7.41 -22.84 29.74
C PRO A 262 -7.82 -24.08 28.93
N GLY A 263 -9.10 -24.15 28.53
CA GLY A 263 -9.63 -25.22 27.67
C GLY A 263 -9.10 -25.19 26.24
N LEU A 264 -8.91 -24.01 25.65
CA LEU A 264 -8.24 -23.87 24.35
C LEU A 264 -6.76 -24.24 24.50
N LYS A 265 -6.04 -23.69 25.49
CA LYS A 265 -4.64 -24.08 25.77
C LYS A 265 -4.49 -25.61 25.87
N LYS A 266 -5.40 -26.29 26.57
CA LYS A 266 -5.38 -27.76 26.75
C LYS A 266 -5.69 -28.51 25.45
N LYS A 267 -6.68 -28.06 24.66
CA LYS A 267 -6.96 -28.64 23.32
C LYS A 267 -5.78 -28.44 22.37
N THR A 268 -5.16 -27.27 22.36
CA THR A 268 -3.94 -27.02 21.58
C THR A 268 -2.81 -27.93 22.05
N HIS A 269 -2.64 -28.14 23.36
CA HIS A 269 -1.66 -29.09 23.90
C HIS A 269 -1.93 -30.54 23.48
N GLU A 270 -3.19 -30.98 23.44
CA GLU A 270 -3.56 -32.31 22.97
C GLU A 270 -3.34 -32.50 21.46
N ILE A 271 -3.69 -31.50 20.65
CA ILE A 271 -3.49 -31.50 19.20
C ILE A 271 -1.98 -31.55 18.89
N ILE A 272 -1.18 -30.72 19.57
CA ILE A 272 0.27 -30.71 19.44
C ILE A 272 0.84 -32.09 19.88
N ARG A 273 0.35 -32.67 20.99
CA ARG A 273 0.82 -33.98 21.47
C ARG A 273 0.48 -35.14 20.53
N LYS A 274 -0.68 -35.10 19.88
CA LYS A 274 -1.09 -36.11 18.89
C LYS A 274 -0.33 -35.95 17.56
N ASN A 275 -0.08 -34.73 17.11
CA ASN A 275 0.60 -34.45 15.84
C ASN A 275 2.14 -34.46 15.93
N ALA A 276 2.73 -34.40 17.13
CA ALA A 276 4.18 -34.46 17.37
C ALA A 276 4.79 -35.88 17.26
N ARG A 277 4.14 -36.84 16.57
CA ARG A 277 4.81 -38.09 16.18
C ARG A 277 5.75 -37.78 15.01
N ALA A 278 7.04 -38.05 15.23
CA ALA A 278 8.21 -37.50 14.54
C ALA A 278 8.32 -37.67 13.00
N LYS A 279 7.41 -38.37 12.32
CA LYS A 279 7.49 -38.52 10.85
C LYS A 279 6.83 -37.39 10.05
N THR A 280 6.07 -36.50 10.70
CA THR A 280 5.22 -35.52 10.01
C THR A 280 5.39 -34.09 10.54
N ILE A 281 6.45 -33.81 11.31
CA ILE A 281 6.68 -32.51 11.96
C ILE A 281 6.68 -31.37 10.93
N TRP A 282 7.40 -31.53 9.81
CA TRP A 282 7.48 -30.52 8.76
C TRP A 282 6.10 -30.17 8.16
N ILE A 283 5.24 -31.18 7.88
CA ILE A 283 3.87 -30.95 7.39
C ILE A 283 3.03 -30.24 8.45
N ALA A 284 3.10 -30.71 9.69
CA ALA A 284 2.35 -30.12 10.79
C ALA A 284 2.73 -28.65 11.00
N SER A 285 4.03 -28.32 10.96
CA SER A 285 4.52 -26.95 11.08
C SER A 285 4.07 -26.07 9.92
N LEU A 286 4.16 -26.57 8.69
CA LEU A 286 3.73 -25.86 7.49
C LEU A 286 2.22 -25.54 7.52
N VAL A 287 1.39 -26.54 7.80
CA VAL A 287 -0.07 -26.35 7.93
C VAL A 287 -0.41 -25.39 9.06
N THR A 288 0.30 -25.50 10.19
CA THR A 288 0.09 -24.59 11.31
C THR A 288 0.45 -23.15 10.93
N GLY A 289 1.56 -22.92 10.22
CA GLY A 289 1.94 -21.59 9.72
C GLY A 289 0.90 -20.99 8.78
N ILE A 290 0.37 -21.78 7.84
CA ILE A 290 -0.72 -21.36 6.94
C ILE A 290 -1.96 -20.95 7.74
N LEU A 291 -2.43 -21.79 8.66
CA LEU A 291 -3.64 -21.51 9.45
C LEU A 291 -3.48 -20.26 10.33
N VAL A 292 -2.31 -20.09 10.94
CA VAL A 292 -2.00 -18.92 11.76
C VAL A 292 -2.00 -17.64 10.91
N SER A 293 -1.50 -17.70 9.67
CA SER A 293 -1.47 -16.54 8.77
C SER A 293 -2.84 -15.95 8.50
N PHE A 294 -3.89 -16.78 8.37
CA PHE A 294 -5.25 -16.28 8.19
C PHE A 294 -5.79 -15.52 9.41
N VAL A 295 -5.43 -15.96 10.61
CA VAL A 295 -5.79 -15.27 11.86
C VAL A 295 -5.01 -13.97 11.98
N GLU A 296 -3.73 -14.01 11.63
CA GLU A 296 -2.82 -12.88 11.70
C GLU A 296 -3.15 -11.78 10.69
N PHE A 297 -3.63 -12.16 9.50
CA PHE A 297 -4.09 -11.27 8.43
C PHE A 297 -5.11 -10.23 8.92
N MET A 298 -5.91 -10.56 9.94
CA MET A 298 -6.89 -9.62 10.51
C MET A 298 -6.22 -8.42 11.21
N CYS A 299 -4.99 -8.59 11.71
CA CYS A 299 -4.19 -7.51 12.29
C CYS A 299 -3.22 -6.91 11.27
N THR A 300 -2.46 -7.77 10.58
CA THR A 300 -1.42 -7.37 9.61
C THR A 300 -2.00 -6.76 8.35
N GLY A 301 -3.24 -7.10 7.99
CA GLY A 301 -3.97 -6.55 6.84
C GLY A 301 -4.00 -5.01 6.82
N GLN A 302 -3.87 -4.38 7.98
CA GLN A 302 -3.81 -2.92 8.13
C GLN A 302 -2.53 -2.30 7.58
N VAL A 303 -1.41 -3.03 7.63
CA VAL A 303 -0.12 -2.61 7.04
C VAL A 303 0.04 -3.23 5.65
N TYR A 304 -0.40 -4.47 5.51
CA TYR A 304 -0.28 -5.24 4.28
C TYR A 304 -1.08 -4.65 3.11
N LEU A 305 -2.35 -4.29 3.32
CA LEU A 305 -3.20 -3.75 2.25
C LEU A 305 -2.71 -2.39 1.74
N PRO A 306 -2.40 -1.38 2.60
CA PRO A 306 -1.81 -0.13 2.12
C PRO A 306 -0.47 -0.32 1.43
N THR A 307 0.35 -1.28 1.87
CA THR A 307 1.63 -1.57 1.21
C THR A 307 1.42 -2.18 -0.18
N ILE A 308 0.44 -3.07 -0.36
CA ILE A 308 0.08 -3.59 -1.68
C ILE A 308 -0.42 -2.48 -2.59
N VAL A 309 -1.27 -1.57 -2.10
CA VAL A 309 -1.72 -0.41 -2.87
C VAL A 309 -0.53 0.46 -3.27
N TYR A 310 0.39 0.73 -2.34
CA TYR A 310 1.63 1.46 -2.63
C TYR A 310 2.46 0.78 -3.73
N ILE A 311 2.63 -0.55 -3.67
CA ILE A 311 3.37 -1.32 -4.68
C ILE A 311 2.71 -1.21 -6.06
N ILE A 312 1.38 -1.33 -6.13
CA ILE A 312 0.62 -1.17 -7.38
C ILE A 312 0.83 0.24 -7.94
N ASN A 313 0.77 1.26 -7.09
CA ASN A 313 0.91 2.65 -7.52
C ASN A 313 2.34 3.01 -7.93
N SER A 314 3.34 2.30 -7.41
CA SER A 314 4.75 2.56 -7.65
C SER A 314 5.33 1.72 -8.80
N SER A 315 4.78 0.52 -9.06
CA SER A 315 5.36 -0.46 -10.00
C SER A 315 4.37 -1.12 -10.98
N GLY A 316 3.08 -0.76 -10.90
CA GLY A 316 1.99 -1.30 -11.71
C GLY A 316 1.69 -2.75 -11.33
N VAL A 317 0.68 -3.34 -11.95
CA VAL A 317 0.41 -4.78 -11.81
C VAL A 317 1.33 -5.59 -12.73
N THR A 318 2.64 -5.58 -12.43
CA THR A 318 3.67 -6.23 -13.25
C THR A 318 4.45 -7.31 -12.47
N GLY A 319 5.38 -8.00 -13.14
CA GLY A 319 6.32 -8.89 -12.45
C GLY A 319 7.15 -8.18 -11.36
N ARG A 320 7.31 -6.85 -11.43
CA ARG A 320 7.98 -6.05 -10.39
C ARG A 320 7.19 -6.00 -9.10
N ALA A 321 5.86 -5.87 -9.18
CA ALA A 321 4.99 -5.92 -8.00
C ALA A 321 5.09 -7.26 -7.26
N LEU A 322 5.27 -8.38 -7.98
CA LEU A 322 5.56 -9.68 -7.37
C LEU A 322 6.90 -9.67 -6.63
N GLY A 323 7.92 -9.02 -7.19
CA GLY A 323 9.23 -8.85 -6.53
C GLY A 323 9.12 -8.06 -5.22
N PHE A 324 8.41 -6.93 -5.22
CA PHE A 324 8.14 -6.17 -3.99
C PHE A 324 7.30 -6.96 -2.99
N LEU A 325 6.32 -7.74 -3.44
CA LEU A 325 5.53 -8.59 -2.58
C LEU A 325 6.39 -9.67 -1.90
N VAL A 326 7.32 -10.28 -2.64
CA VAL A 326 8.30 -11.21 -2.07
C VAL A 326 9.19 -10.50 -1.07
N ALA A 327 9.68 -9.29 -1.38
CA ALA A 327 10.50 -8.50 -0.47
C ALA A 327 9.77 -8.17 0.85
N TYR A 328 8.51 -7.75 0.78
CA TYR A 328 7.66 -7.56 1.96
C TYR A 328 7.59 -8.83 2.81
N ASN A 329 7.27 -9.95 2.17
CA ASN A 329 7.10 -11.24 2.85
C ASN A 329 8.41 -11.75 3.46
N LEU A 330 9.57 -11.45 2.84
CA LEU A 330 10.87 -11.73 3.42
C LEU A 330 11.08 -10.90 4.69
N GLY A 331 10.85 -9.58 4.65
CA GLY A 331 10.93 -8.71 5.82
C GLY A 331 10.03 -9.18 6.96
N PHE A 332 8.79 -9.54 6.63
CA PHE A 332 7.80 -10.09 7.57
C PHE A 332 8.24 -11.41 8.23
N THR A 333 8.93 -12.27 7.48
CA THR A 333 9.35 -13.60 7.97
C THR A 333 10.65 -13.56 8.77
N VAL A 334 11.44 -12.48 8.67
CA VAL A 334 12.73 -12.33 9.38
C VAL A 334 12.63 -12.54 10.89
N PRO A 335 11.68 -11.92 11.64
CA PRO A 335 11.55 -12.13 13.09
C PRO A 335 11.30 -13.59 13.48
N ILE A 336 10.54 -14.33 12.66
CA ILE A 336 10.20 -15.74 12.85
C ILE A 336 11.44 -16.62 12.67
N ILE A 337 12.22 -16.37 11.62
CA ILE A 337 13.48 -17.06 11.36
C ILE A 337 14.49 -16.76 12.47
N ALA A 338 14.61 -15.49 12.88
CA ALA A 338 15.51 -15.09 13.96
C ALA A 338 15.22 -15.84 15.26
N ILE A 339 13.95 -15.93 15.66
CA ILE A 339 13.55 -16.67 16.87
C ILE A 339 13.79 -18.18 16.73
N THR A 340 13.55 -18.74 15.54
CA THR A 340 13.85 -20.14 15.25
C THR A 340 15.34 -20.45 15.41
N LEU A 341 16.21 -19.58 14.88
CA LEU A 341 17.67 -19.71 15.00
C LEU A 341 18.12 -19.56 16.46
N ILE A 342 17.57 -18.60 17.20
CA ILE A 342 17.84 -18.44 18.63
C ILE A 342 17.44 -19.72 19.39
N ALA A 343 16.27 -20.30 19.11
CA ALA A 343 15.80 -21.54 19.72
C ALA A 343 16.66 -22.76 19.33
N TYR A 344 17.23 -22.76 18.13
CA TYR A 344 18.15 -23.81 17.66
C TYR A 344 19.50 -23.79 18.39
N PHE A 345 20.12 -22.60 18.51
CA PHE A 345 21.43 -22.45 19.15
C PHE A 345 21.36 -22.44 20.68
N SER A 346 20.24 -22.01 21.25
CA SER A 346 20.06 -21.93 22.70
C SER A 346 19.49 -23.23 23.27
N SER A 347 20.20 -23.84 24.22
CA SER A 347 19.66 -24.88 25.11
C SER A 347 18.68 -24.32 26.17
N SER A 348 18.33 -23.03 26.07
CA SER A 348 17.61 -22.27 27.09
C SER A 348 16.23 -21.78 26.61
N THR A 349 15.56 -22.54 25.75
CA THR A 349 14.16 -22.26 25.35
C THR A 349 13.26 -22.06 26.58
N LYS A 350 13.58 -22.72 27.72
CA LYS A 350 12.97 -22.45 29.03
C LYS A 350 13.14 -21.01 29.54
N ARG A 351 14.34 -20.41 29.46
CA ARG A 351 14.55 -19.02 29.91
C ARG A 351 13.87 -18.01 29.00
N ILE A 352 13.82 -18.27 27.70
CA ILE A 352 13.08 -17.43 26.73
C ILE A 352 11.58 -17.52 27.03
N GLN A 353 11.07 -18.73 27.27
CA GLN A 353 9.69 -18.93 27.68
C GLN A 353 9.40 -18.25 29.02
N GLU A 354 10.24 -18.41 30.05
CA GLU A 354 10.09 -17.77 31.37
C GLU A 354 10.18 -16.24 31.30
N PHE A 355 11.04 -15.69 30.45
CA PHE A 355 11.12 -14.25 30.22
C PHE A 355 9.90 -13.71 29.45
N MET A 356 9.43 -14.41 28.43
CA MET A 356 8.25 -14.04 27.63
C MET A 356 6.93 -14.24 28.41
N THR A 357 6.87 -15.20 29.33
CA THR A 357 5.69 -15.51 30.17
C THR A 357 5.71 -14.82 31.54
N SER A 358 6.81 -14.15 31.90
CA SER A 358 6.88 -13.26 33.06
C SER A 358 5.72 -12.27 33.03
N THR A 359 4.91 -12.23 34.09
CA THR A 359 3.76 -11.31 34.23
C THR A 359 4.15 -9.85 34.01
N GLN A 360 5.39 -9.48 34.32
CA GLN A 360 5.93 -8.13 34.12
C GLN A 360 6.23 -7.85 32.64
N ALA A 361 6.85 -8.80 31.93
CA ALA A 361 7.13 -8.68 30.50
C ALA A 361 5.83 -8.71 29.71
N ALA A 362 4.95 -9.67 29.98
CA ALA A 362 3.64 -9.80 29.36
C ALA A 362 2.76 -8.56 29.60
N ALA A 363 2.80 -7.94 30.79
CA ALA A 363 2.12 -6.66 31.03
C ALA A 363 2.72 -5.52 30.18
N LYS A 364 4.05 -5.37 30.14
CA LYS A 364 4.69 -4.34 29.30
C LYS A 364 4.37 -4.53 27.81
N ILE A 365 4.32 -5.78 27.35
CA ILE A 365 3.90 -6.12 25.99
C ILE A 365 2.44 -5.69 25.78
N LYS A 366 1.52 -6.00 26.69
CA LYS A 366 0.11 -5.55 26.60
C LYS A 366 -0.05 -4.03 26.53
N LEU A 367 0.80 -3.27 27.23
CA LEU A 367 0.83 -1.82 27.12
C LEU A 367 1.29 -1.37 25.72
N LEU A 368 2.37 -1.97 25.20
CA LEU A 368 2.88 -1.71 23.85
C LEU A 368 1.83 -2.07 22.78
N MET A 369 1.12 -3.20 22.95
CA MET A 369 0.02 -3.61 22.09
C MET A 369 -1.12 -2.58 22.12
N GLY A 370 -1.49 -2.12 23.31
CA GLY A 370 -2.50 -1.07 23.47
C GLY A 370 -2.10 0.21 22.74
N ALA A 371 -0.86 0.66 22.90
CA ALA A 371 -0.35 1.85 22.21
C ALA A 371 -0.37 1.70 20.69
N LEU A 372 0.09 0.57 20.14
CA LEU A 372 0.06 0.35 18.70
C LEU A 372 -1.37 0.28 18.15
N PHE A 373 -2.27 -0.47 18.81
CA PHE A 373 -3.66 -0.52 18.39
C PHE A 373 -4.35 0.85 18.49
N THR A 374 -3.96 1.72 19.42
CA THR A 374 -4.42 3.11 19.45
C THR A 374 -3.91 3.89 18.24
N VAL A 375 -2.65 3.75 17.84
CA VAL A 375 -2.12 4.40 16.63
C VAL A 375 -2.89 3.95 15.39
N PHE A 376 -3.08 2.64 15.22
CA PHE A 376 -3.87 2.09 14.11
C PHE A 376 -5.33 2.53 14.15
N PHE A 377 -5.94 2.58 15.34
CA PHE A 377 -7.29 3.12 15.51
C PHE A 377 -7.36 4.58 15.04
N VAL A 378 -6.41 5.43 15.44
CA VAL A 378 -6.40 6.85 15.02
C VAL A 378 -6.22 6.98 13.51
N ILE A 379 -5.31 6.22 12.90
CA ILE A 379 -5.11 6.22 11.45
C ILE A 379 -6.39 5.79 10.73
N MET A 380 -6.97 4.65 11.13
CA MET A 380 -8.19 4.12 10.50
C MET A 380 -9.40 5.02 10.74
N LEU A 381 -9.51 5.63 11.92
CA LEU A 381 -10.56 6.60 12.22
C LEU A 381 -10.41 7.83 11.33
N ASN A 382 -9.21 8.37 11.16
CA ASN A 382 -8.97 9.53 10.31
C ASN A 382 -9.31 9.22 8.84
N ILE A 383 -8.87 8.07 8.32
CA ILE A 383 -9.22 7.60 6.98
C ILE A 383 -10.74 7.42 6.85
N THR A 384 -11.38 6.81 7.85
CA THR A 384 -12.84 6.62 7.88
C THR A 384 -13.57 7.96 7.83
N LEU A 385 -13.20 8.90 8.69
CA LEU A 385 -13.85 10.20 8.77
C LEU A 385 -13.71 11.00 7.48
N LYS A 386 -12.53 10.97 6.85
CA LYS A 386 -12.32 11.55 5.52
C LYS A 386 -13.15 10.85 4.44
N THR A 387 -13.24 9.51 4.48
CA THR A 387 -14.05 8.71 3.54
C THR A 387 -15.54 9.07 3.62
N PHE A 388 -16.05 9.42 4.80
CA PHE A 388 -17.43 9.89 5.00
C PHE A 388 -17.59 11.42 4.89
N SER A 389 -16.54 12.14 4.49
CA SER A 389 -16.53 13.61 4.38
C SER A 389 -16.97 14.33 5.66
N LEU A 390 -16.63 13.77 6.83
CA LEU A 390 -16.98 14.33 8.14
C LEU A 390 -15.95 15.34 8.66
N ILE A 391 -14.75 15.35 8.07
CA ILE A 391 -13.64 16.30 8.30
C ILE A 391 -12.80 16.43 7.05
#